data_AF-M3I4I1-F1
#
_entry.id   AF-M3I4I1-F1
#
_cell.length_a   1.000
_cell.length_b   1.000
_cell.length_c   1.000
_cell.angle_alpha   90.00
_cell.angle_beta   90.00
_cell.angle_gamma   90.00
#
_symmetry.space_group_name_H-M   'P 1'
#
loop_
_entity.id
_entity.type
_entity.pdbx_description
1 polymer ?
#
loop_
_entity_poly.entity_id
_entity_poly.type
_entity_poly.pdbx_seq_one_letter_code
_entity_poly.pdbx_strand_id
1 'polypeptide(L)'
;MKKYQIYTIIALVLMTVCFTIPVLGFFGAKAKIAAGEPLAGYSYKIYDLYTSFQYKNHLMPDDVKASLQKAIEQKAEIGTPSFPIWYVALEAPNYPKDAFPDGIPVYFHVDGYSGDVHEMNTINHYIGMYPMEHGGNVERAIAPYYLLISTLCMLAFLYYDGKFNSLLMVLPTIAPLLFMGAFAGWLYWYGHNMQEWGAFKIKPFMPTVLGDGKVAQFTTHSYPSIGFWVMMAMSALCILAVFSKKKELKDAK
;
A
#
# COMPACT_ATOMS: atom_id res chain seq x y z
N MET A 1 15.76 -27.12 11.79
CA MET A 1 14.95 -25.97 12.25
C MET A 1 13.58 -26.46 12.65
N LYS A 2 13.02 -25.97 13.75
CA LYS A 2 11.65 -26.29 14.19
C LYS A 2 10.63 -25.63 13.24
N LYS A 3 9.44 -26.21 13.10
CA LYS A 3 8.40 -25.72 12.16
C LYS A 3 8.04 -24.25 12.38
N TYR A 4 7.88 -23.80 13.63
CA TYR A 4 7.59 -22.39 13.91
C TYR A 4 8.69 -21.45 13.43
N GLN A 5 9.97 -21.86 13.49
CA GLN A 5 11.08 -21.04 13.01
C GLN A 5 11.01 -20.86 11.50
N ILE A 6 10.67 -21.93 10.77
CA ILE A 6 10.50 -21.88 9.31
C ILE A 6 9.37 -20.91 8.95
N TYR A 7 8.20 -21.04 9.56
CA TYR A 7 7.05 -20.16 9.26
C TYR A 7 7.36 -18.69 9.59
N THR A 8 7.98 -18.41 10.74
CA THR A 8 8.35 -17.04 11.13
C THR A 8 9.41 -16.46 10.19
N ILE A 9 10.42 -17.23 9.79
CA ILE A 9 11.47 -16.74 8.87
C ILE A 9 10.89 -16.44 7.49
N ILE A 10 10.01 -17.29 6.97
CA ILE A 10 9.35 -17.01 5.68
C ILE A 10 8.50 -15.73 5.78
N ALA A 11 7.70 -15.57 6.85
CA ALA A 11 6.91 -14.35 7.06
C ALA A 11 7.79 -13.09 7.18
N LEU A 12 8.91 -13.20 7.88
CA LEU A 12 9.89 -12.11 8.05
C LEU A 12 10.54 -11.72 6.73
N VAL A 13 10.93 -12.69 5.90
CA VAL A 13 11.49 -12.44 4.57
C VAL A 13 10.47 -11.77 3.66
N LEU A 14 9.23 -12.27 3.63
CA LEU A 14 8.14 -11.66 2.85
C LEU A 14 7.91 -10.20 3.26
N MET A 15 7.81 -9.93 4.56
CA MET A 15 7.62 -8.57 5.05
C MET A 15 8.79 -7.66 4.70
N THR A 16 10.01 -8.17 4.87
CA THR A 16 11.23 -7.40 4.66
C THR A 16 11.37 -7.00 3.20
N VAL A 17 11.19 -7.96 2.29
CA VAL A 17 11.35 -7.75 0.85
C VAL A 17 10.20 -6.91 0.32
N CYS A 18 8.93 -7.24 0.63
CA CYS A 18 7.79 -6.57 -0.01
C CYS A 18 7.48 -5.19 0.59
N PHE A 19 7.80 -4.95 1.86
CA PHE A 19 7.39 -3.73 2.58
C PHE A 19 8.55 -3.02 3.28
N THR A 20 9.30 -3.69 4.16
CA THR A 20 10.27 -2.97 5.02
C THR A 20 11.39 -2.28 4.24
N ILE A 21 12.05 -2.98 3.31
CA ILE A 21 13.12 -2.41 2.48
C ILE A 21 12.62 -1.23 1.63
N PRO A 22 11.55 -1.36 0.82
CA PRO A 22 11.12 -0.24 -0.03
C PRO A 22 10.58 0.94 0.78
N VAL A 23 9.86 0.71 1.88
CA VAL A 23 9.33 1.78 2.73
C VAL A 23 10.45 2.55 3.43
N LEU A 24 11.40 1.86 4.08
CA LEU A 24 12.51 2.52 4.77
C LEU A 24 13.50 3.14 3.78
N GLY A 25 13.76 2.47 2.66
CA GLY A 25 14.64 2.94 1.60
C GLY A 25 14.16 4.21 0.91
N PHE A 26 12.85 4.47 0.96
CA PHE A 26 12.21 5.64 0.37
C PHE A 26 11.57 6.57 1.41
N PHE A 27 11.82 6.35 2.71
CA PHE A 27 11.23 7.14 3.78
C PHE A 27 11.69 8.59 3.71
N GLY A 28 10.73 9.53 3.68
CA GLY A 28 10.98 10.96 3.55
C GLY A 28 11.45 11.41 2.15
N ALA A 29 11.62 10.50 1.19
CA ALA A 29 12.13 10.85 -0.14
C ALA A 29 11.21 11.82 -0.88
N LYS A 30 9.87 11.63 -0.81
CA LYS A 30 8.91 12.54 -1.45
C LYS A 30 9.03 13.99 -0.96
N ALA A 31 9.21 14.19 0.34
CA ALA A 31 9.38 15.52 0.92
C ALA A 31 10.69 16.18 0.46
N LYS A 32 11.79 15.41 0.41
CA LYS A 32 13.08 15.88 -0.10
C LYS A 32 13.02 16.25 -1.58
N ILE A 33 12.38 15.42 -2.40
CA ILE A 33 12.15 15.71 -3.83
C ILE A 33 11.41 17.04 -3.99
N ALA A 34 10.32 17.24 -3.22
CA ALA A 34 9.55 18.49 -3.27
C ALA A 34 10.36 19.72 -2.81
N ALA A 35 11.29 19.53 -1.88
CA ALA A 35 12.21 20.58 -1.40
C ALA A 35 13.43 20.80 -2.33
N GLY A 36 13.59 20.00 -3.38
CA GLY A 36 14.80 20.03 -4.22
C GLY A 36 16.06 19.53 -3.52
N GLU A 37 15.90 18.76 -2.44
CA GLU A 37 17.01 18.19 -1.67
C GLU A 37 17.51 16.88 -2.30
N PRO A 38 18.83 16.59 -2.21
CA PRO A 38 19.38 15.34 -2.71
C PRO A 38 18.87 14.14 -1.89
N LEU A 39 18.59 13.03 -2.60
CA LEU A 39 18.28 11.75 -1.99
C LEU A 39 19.56 10.93 -1.75
N ALA A 40 19.49 9.97 -0.83
CA ALA A 40 20.57 9.01 -0.68
C ALA A 40 20.67 8.12 -1.94
N GLY A 41 21.87 7.75 -2.35
CA GLY A 41 22.10 6.97 -3.58
C GLY A 41 21.37 5.62 -3.62
N TYR A 42 21.10 5.01 -2.46
CA TYR A 42 20.32 3.77 -2.38
C TYR A 42 18.82 3.98 -2.66
N SER A 43 18.27 5.17 -2.39
CA SER A 43 16.84 5.45 -2.60
C SER A 43 16.46 5.39 -4.08
N TYR A 44 17.34 5.86 -4.96
CA TYR A 44 17.17 5.72 -6.41
C TYR A 44 17.13 4.24 -6.83
N LYS A 45 18.12 3.44 -6.39
CA LYS A 45 18.19 2.01 -6.74
C LYS A 45 17.00 1.21 -6.22
N ILE A 46 16.57 1.50 -4.99
CA ILE A 46 15.40 0.85 -4.39
C ILE A 46 14.15 1.24 -5.17
N TYR A 47 13.97 2.52 -5.48
CA TYR A 47 12.81 2.97 -6.24
C TYR A 47 12.75 2.31 -7.63
N ASP A 48 13.84 2.38 -8.40
CA ASP A 48 13.89 1.86 -9.76
C ASP A 48 13.66 0.34 -9.80
N LEU A 49 14.29 -0.41 -8.89
CA LEU A 49 14.10 -1.86 -8.77
C LEU A 49 12.65 -2.23 -8.44
N TYR A 50 12.07 -1.58 -7.44
CA TYR A 50 10.77 -1.98 -6.94
C TYR A 50 9.62 -1.52 -7.83
N THR A 51 9.81 -0.44 -8.57
CA THR A 51 8.80 0.10 -9.48
C THR A 51 8.95 -0.43 -10.91
N SER A 52 9.98 -1.25 -11.21
CA SER A 52 10.20 -1.78 -12.56
C SER A 52 9.10 -2.76 -13.02
N PHE A 53 8.38 -3.36 -12.07
CA PHE A 53 7.28 -4.30 -12.31
C PHE A 53 5.92 -3.77 -11.85
N GLN A 54 5.86 -2.48 -11.47
CA GLN A 54 4.62 -1.83 -11.06
C GLN A 54 4.07 -0.99 -12.21
N TYR A 55 2.77 -0.73 -12.17
CA TYR A 55 2.14 0.20 -13.11
C TYR A 55 2.76 1.59 -12.97
N LYS A 56 3.00 2.21 -14.11
CA LYS A 56 3.37 3.62 -14.26
C LYS A 56 2.54 4.16 -15.41
N ASN A 57 2.15 5.44 -15.31
CA ASN A 57 1.34 6.12 -16.31
C ASN A 57 1.82 5.78 -17.73
N HIS A 58 0.92 5.23 -18.54
CA HIS A 58 1.27 4.74 -19.88
C HIS A 58 1.72 5.85 -20.83
N LEU A 59 1.29 7.09 -20.61
CA LEU A 59 1.70 8.29 -21.37
C LEU A 59 3.11 8.80 -21.00
N MET A 60 3.70 8.32 -19.89
CA MET A 60 5.04 8.72 -19.49
C MET A 60 6.10 8.08 -20.41
N PRO A 61 7.15 8.81 -20.84
CA PRO A 61 8.22 8.22 -21.65
C PRO A 61 8.93 7.05 -20.93
N ASP A 62 9.33 6.02 -21.67
CA ASP A 62 9.87 4.78 -21.08
C ASP A 62 11.16 4.98 -20.30
N ASP A 63 11.99 5.93 -20.73
CA ASP A 63 13.22 6.26 -20.04
C ASP A 63 12.97 7.00 -18.72
N VAL A 64 11.87 7.75 -18.62
CA VAL A 64 11.38 8.39 -17.40
C VAL A 64 10.74 7.37 -16.47
N LYS A 65 9.95 6.44 -17.02
CA LYS A 65 9.40 5.29 -16.28
C LYS A 65 10.51 4.49 -15.62
N ALA A 66 11.64 4.29 -16.29
CA ALA A 66 12.72 3.44 -15.79
C ALA A 66 13.63 4.09 -14.74
N SER A 67 13.55 5.41 -14.51
CA SER A 67 14.53 6.12 -13.67
C SER A 67 13.90 7.20 -12.81
N LEU A 68 14.04 7.07 -11.49
CA LEU A 68 13.65 8.10 -10.52
C LEU A 68 14.35 9.42 -10.80
N GLN A 69 15.62 9.38 -11.20
CA GLN A 69 16.36 10.60 -11.52
C GLN A 69 15.68 11.38 -12.65
N LYS A 70 15.36 10.69 -13.77
CA LYS A 70 14.66 11.32 -14.89
C LYS A 70 13.25 11.76 -14.53
N ALA A 71 12.54 10.97 -13.71
CA ALA A 71 11.23 11.34 -13.20
C ALA A 71 11.28 12.65 -12.39
N ILE A 72 12.31 12.85 -11.56
CA ILE A 72 12.52 14.10 -10.82
C ILE A 72 12.85 15.24 -11.79
N GLU A 73 13.79 15.04 -12.72
CA GLU A 73 14.22 16.05 -13.70
C GLU A 73 13.06 16.55 -14.56
N GLN A 74 12.16 15.65 -14.96
CA GLN A 74 10.99 15.97 -15.79
C GLN A 74 9.74 16.32 -14.97
N LYS A 75 9.84 16.39 -13.63
CA LYS A 75 8.70 16.63 -12.73
C LYS A 75 7.52 15.69 -12.99
N ALA A 76 7.84 14.44 -13.31
CA ALA A 76 6.85 13.39 -13.50
C ALA A 76 6.20 13.01 -12.16
N GLU A 77 5.07 12.31 -12.24
CA GLU A 77 4.40 11.76 -11.07
C GLU A 77 5.22 10.63 -10.43
N ILE A 78 5.45 10.73 -9.11
CA ILE A 78 6.30 9.79 -8.37
C ILE A 78 5.48 9.10 -7.27
N GLY A 79 5.17 7.82 -7.50
CA GLY A 79 4.52 6.93 -6.53
C GLY A 79 5.43 6.50 -5.37
N THR A 80 4.95 5.56 -4.55
CA THR A 80 5.76 4.85 -3.53
C THR A 80 6.23 3.49 -4.06
N PRO A 81 7.45 3.03 -3.71
CA PRO A 81 8.00 1.79 -4.25
C PRO A 81 7.57 0.52 -3.51
N SER A 82 6.92 0.59 -2.35
CA SER A 82 6.48 -0.61 -1.64
C SER A 82 5.50 -1.45 -2.50
N PHE A 83 5.26 -2.71 -2.14
CA PHE A 83 4.34 -3.51 -2.94
C PHE A 83 2.91 -2.95 -2.85
N PRO A 84 2.20 -2.76 -3.98
CA PRO A 84 0.85 -2.25 -3.97
C PRO A 84 -0.08 -3.23 -3.26
N ILE A 85 -0.80 -2.76 -2.25
CA ILE A 85 -1.73 -3.56 -1.46
C ILE A 85 -3.06 -3.68 -2.18
N TRP A 86 -3.60 -2.56 -2.66
CA TRP A 86 -4.92 -2.52 -3.27
C TRP A 86 -4.91 -1.72 -4.57
N TYR A 87 -5.71 -2.13 -5.52
CA TYR A 87 -5.90 -1.48 -6.81
C TYR A 87 -7.29 -0.87 -6.85
N VAL A 88 -7.36 0.39 -7.31
CA VAL A 88 -8.62 1.04 -7.64
C VAL A 88 -8.48 1.71 -9.00
N ALA A 89 -9.42 1.52 -9.90
CA ALA A 89 -9.50 2.28 -11.15
C ALA A 89 -10.87 2.89 -11.35
N LEU A 90 -10.88 4.05 -11.99
CA LEU A 90 -12.10 4.71 -12.45
C LEU A 90 -12.13 4.74 -13.98
N GLU A 91 -13.20 4.22 -14.57
CA GLU A 91 -13.55 4.53 -15.95
C GLU A 91 -14.50 5.73 -15.95
N ALA A 92 -14.21 6.72 -16.81
CA ALA A 92 -14.97 7.95 -16.91
C ALA A 92 -15.34 8.22 -18.38
N PRO A 93 -16.50 8.84 -18.68
CA PRO A 93 -16.89 9.16 -20.06
C PRO A 93 -15.88 10.03 -20.82
N ASN A 94 -15.15 10.89 -20.10
CA ASN A 94 -14.15 11.80 -20.68
C ASN A 94 -12.77 11.15 -20.88
N TYR A 95 -12.59 9.88 -20.48
CA TYR A 95 -11.36 9.12 -20.59
C TYR A 95 -11.62 7.93 -21.52
N PRO A 96 -11.41 8.09 -22.84
CA PRO A 96 -11.81 7.08 -23.81
C PRO A 96 -10.89 5.86 -23.72
N LYS A 97 -11.45 4.66 -23.98
CA LYS A 97 -10.76 3.38 -23.75
C LYS A 97 -9.56 3.11 -24.65
N ASP A 98 -9.46 3.82 -25.78
CA ASP A 98 -8.30 3.78 -26.67
C ASP A 98 -7.07 4.45 -26.04
N ALA A 99 -7.27 5.54 -25.29
CA ALA A 99 -6.22 6.21 -24.53
C ALA A 99 -6.07 5.60 -23.12
N PHE A 100 -7.17 5.28 -22.44
CA PHE A 100 -7.21 4.79 -21.06
C PHE A 100 -7.86 3.40 -20.98
N PRO A 101 -7.19 2.34 -21.46
CA PRO A 101 -7.79 1.00 -21.55
C PRO A 101 -8.16 0.41 -20.18
N ASP A 102 -7.39 0.74 -19.14
CA ASP A 102 -7.60 0.29 -17.75
C ASP A 102 -8.27 1.39 -16.89
N GLY A 103 -8.83 2.42 -17.52
CA GLY A 103 -9.31 3.63 -16.85
C GLY A 103 -8.17 4.43 -16.22
N ILE A 104 -8.41 4.96 -15.02
CA ILE A 104 -7.44 5.74 -14.24
C ILE A 104 -7.04 4.92 -13.00
N PRO A 105 -6.02 4.04 -13.13
CA PRO A 105 -5.61 3.17 -12.05
C PRO A 105 -4.75 3.89 -11.01
N VAL A 106 -5.12 3.71 -9.74
CA VAL A 106 -4.33 4.08 -8.56
C VAL A 106 -4.12 2.87 -7.68
N TYR A 107 -2.98 2.84 -7.02
CA TYR A 107 -2.60 1.76 -6.11
C TYR A 107 -2.39 2.31 -4.71
N PHE A 108 -2.94 1.60 -3.74
CA PHE A 108 -2.79 1.87 -2.31
C PHE A 108 -1.61 1.07 -1.79
N HIS A 109 -0.70 1.75 -1.11
CA HIS A 109 0.48 1.19 -0.48
C HIS A 109 0.40 1.38 1.03
N VAL A 110 1.24 0.67 1.80
CA VAL A 110 1.29 0.86 3.25
C VAL A 110 1.75 2.29 3.61
N ASP A 111 2.55 2.91 2.75
CA ASP A 111 3.23 4.20 2.94
C ASP A 111 2.77 5.29 1.96
N GLY A 112 1.79 5.04 1.10
CA GLY A 112 1.39 6.01 0.10
C GLY A 112 0.50 5.50 -1.03
N TYR A 113 0.62 6.19 -2.15
CA TYR A 113 -0.10 5.91 -3.38
C TYR A 113 0.87 5.89 -4.56
N SER A 114 0.50 5.15 -5.60
CA SER A 114 1.13 5.16 -6.93
C SER A 114 0.06 5.01 -8.03
N GLY A 115 0.47 5.02 -9.29
CA GLY A 115 -0.42 5.10 -10.45
C GLY A 115 -0.77 6.54 -10.80
N ASP A 116 -1.95 6.73 -11.40
CA ASP A 116 -2.39 8.01 -11.98
C ASP A 116 -3.13 8.85 -10.93
N VAL A 117 -2.44 9.15 -9.81
CA VAL A 117 -3.03 9.87 -8.66
C VAL A 117 -3.42 11.29 -9.04
N HIS A 118 -2.63 11.95 -9.90
CA HIS A 118 -2.97 13.27 -10.42
C HIS A 118 -4.31 13.26 -11.16
N GLU A 119 -4.51 12.32 -12.09
CA GLU A 119 -5.76 12.21 -12.85
C GLU A 119 -6.94 11.78 -11.98
N MET A 120 -6.70 10.89 -11.02
CA MET A 120 -7.68 10.52 -10.00
C MET A 120 -8.12 11.75 -9.19
N ASN A 121 -7.18 12.60 -8.79
CA ASN A 121 -7.46 13.84 -8.07
C ASN A 121 -8.21 14.87 -8.92
N THR A 122 -7.94 14.92 -10.23
CA THR A 122 -8.74 15.71 -11.17
C THR A 122 -10.21 15.26 -11.15
N ILE A 123 -10.48 13.96 -11.22
CA ILE A 123 -11.85 13.44 -11.09
C ILE A 123 -12.45 13.76 -9.72
N ASN A 124 -11.70 13.49 -8.63
CA ASN A 124 -12.15 13.76 -7.26
C ASN A 124 -12.58 15.22 -7.10
N HIS A 125 -11.79 16.15 -7.63
CA HIS A 125 -12.12 17.58 -7.61
C HIS A 125 -13.47 17.87 -8.30
N TYR A 126 -13.72 17.31 -9.49
CA TYR A 126 -14.96 17.51 -10.23
C TYR A 126 -16.20 16.98 -9.54
N ILE A 127 -16.08 15.90 -8.76
CA ILE A 127 -17.20 15.32 -8.01
C ILE A 127 -17.31 15.87 -6.59
N GLY A 128 -16.39 16.75 -6.17
CA GLY A 128 -16.38 17.32 -4.82
C GLY A 128 -15.79 16.40 -3.74
N MET A 129 -15.01 15.39 -4.13
CA MET A 129 -14.19 14.61 -3.19
C MET A 129 -12.88 15.35 -2.87
N TYR A 130 -12.36 15.14 -1.67
CA TYR A 130 -11.01 15.57 -1.30
C TYR A 130 -9.94 14.85 -2.14
N PRO A 131 -8.75 15.46 -2.32
CA PRO A 131 -7.59 14.76 -2.88
C PRO A 131 -7.22 13.51 -2.08
N MET A 132 -6.65 12.50 -2.74
CA MET A 132 -6.25 11.22 -2.13
C MET A 132 -5.26 11.39 -0.96
N GLU A 133 -4.42 12.42 -1.03
CA GLU A 133 -3.41 12.74 -0.01
C GLU A 133 -4.02 13.27 1.29
N HIS A 134 -5.30 13.64 1.28
CA HIS A 134 -6.01 14.07 2.48
C HIS A 134 -6.22 12.92 3.48
N GLY A 135 -6.40 11.70 2.98
CA GLY A 135 -6.68 10.51 3.76
C GLY A 135 -5.43 9.71 4.09
N GLY A 136 -5.53 8.90 5.14
CA GLY A 136 -4.47 7.95 5.51
C GLY A 136 -3.19 8.61 6.04
N ASN A 137 -3.23 9.87 6.47
CA ASN A 137 -2.03 10.61 6.87
C ASN A 137 -1.34 9.99 8.10
N VAL A 138 -2.14 9.58 9.10
CA VAL A 138 -1.61 8.93 10.30
C VAL A 138 -1.07 7.56 9.96
N GLU A 139 -1.83 6.77 9.20
CA GLU A 139 -1.49 5.41 8.78
C GLU A 139 -0.17 5.37 8.00
N ARG A 140 -0.01 6.29 7.03
CA ARG A 140 1.23 6.42 6.25
C ARG A 140 2.41 6.88 7.12
N ALA A 141 2.18 7.79 8.07
CA ALA A 141 3.23 8.25 8.98
C ALA A 141 3.71 7.15 9.94
N ILE A 142 2.81 6.28 10.41
CA ILE A 142 3.16 5.18 11.33
C ILE A 142 3.69 3.93 10.62
N ALA A 143 3.44 3.76 9.32
CA ALA A 143 3.83 2.60 8.52
C ALA A 143 5.28 2.12 8.72
N PRO A 144 6.33 2.97 8.62
CA PRO A 144 7.72 2.53 8.84
C PRO A 144 7.95 2.01 10.26
N TYR A 145 7.32 2.63 11.26
CA TYR A 145 7.44 2.20 12.66
C TYR A 145 6.70 0.89 12.91
N TYR A 146 5.51 0.73 12.33
CA TYR A 146 4.76 -0.53 12.37
C TYR A 146 5.57 -1.70 11.79
N LEU A 147 6.21 -1.49 10.63
CA LEU A 147 7.06 -2.51 9.98
C LEU A 147 8.29 -2.84 10.83
N LEU A 148 8.95 -1.83 11.40
CA LEU A 148 10.10 -2.03 12.28
C LEU A 148 9.71 -2.80 13.55
N ILE A 149 8.65 -2.40 14.23
CA ILE A 149 8.17 -3.07 15.45
C ILE A 149 7.75 -4.51 15.12
N SER A 150 7.01 -4.74 14.03
CA SER A 150 6.63 -6.08 13.59
C SER A 150 7.84 -6.96 13.28
N THR A 151 8.91 -6.38 12.72
CA THR A 151 10.18 -7.07 12.46
C THR A 151 10.81 -7.53 13.78
N LEU A 152 10.94 -6.61 14.74
CA LEU A 152 11.51 -6.89 16.05
C LEU A 152 10.69 -7.92 16.82
N CYS A 153 9.36 -7.85 16.75
CA CYS A 153 8.49 -8.82 17.39
C CYS A 153 8.63 -10.23 16.77
N MET A 154 8.71 -10.35 15.44
CA MET A 154 8.96 -11.65 14.79
C MET A 154 10.35 -12.21 15.13
N LEU A 155 11.38 -11.37 15.20
CA LEU A 155 12.70 -11.78 15.65
C LEU A 155 12.67 -12.24 17.12
N ALA A 156 12.04 -11.47 18.01
CA ALA A 156 11.87 -11.85 19.41
C ALA A 156 11.09 -13.18 19.55
N PHE A 157 10.07 -13.41 18.72
CA PHE A 157 9.30 -14.65 18.71
C PHE A 157 10.16 -15.89 18.42
N LEU A 158 11.23 -15.78 17.63
CA LEU A 158 12.12 -16.89 17.35
C LEU A 158 12.85 -17.39 18.61
N TYR A 159 13.18 -16.48 19.53
CA TYR A 159 14.05 -16.76 20.68
C TYR A 159 13.31 -16.78 22.03
N TYR A 160 12.11 -16.18 22.12
CA TYR A 160 11.38 -16.06 23.38
C TYR A 160 10.32 -17.16 23.56
N ASP A 161 10.53 -18.04 24.54
CA ASP A 161 9.65 -19.19 24.84
C ASP A 161 8.66 -18.95 25.99
N GLY A 162 8.63 -17.73 26.55
CA GLY A 162 7.74 -17.40 27.67
C GLY A 162 6.25 -17.40 27.30
N LYS A 163 5.39 -17.32 28.32
CA LYS A 163 3.92 -17.43 28.21
C LYS A 163 3.26 -16.41 27.26
N PHE A 164 3.95 -15.30 26.99
CA PHE A 164 3.46 -14.21 26.14
C PHE A 164 4.00 -14.23 24.71
N ASN A 165 4.69 -15.31 24.28
CA ASN A 165 5.28 -15.37 22.93
C ASN A 165 4.26 -15.08 21.82
N SER A 166 3.01 -15.53 21.97
CA SER A 166 1.99 -15.38 20.94
C SER A 166 1.59 -13.91 20.72
N LEU A 167 1.75 -13.05 21.72
CA LEU A 167 1.47 -11.62 21.59
C LEU A 167 2.42 -10.92 20.60
N LEU A 168 3.65 -11.43 20.46
CA LEU A 168 4.64 -10.90 19.51
C LEU A 168 4.20 -11.07 18.05
N MET A 169 3.32 -12.02 17.77
CA MET A 169 2.85 -12.28 16.41
C MET A 169 1.55 -11.52 16.07
N VAL A 170 0.96 -10.79 17.04
CA VAL A 170 -0.35 -10.12 16.84
C VAL A 170 -0.26 -9.10 15.72
N LEU A 171 0.70 -8.17 15.78
CA LEU A 171 0.82 -7.09 14.78
C LEU A 171 0.90 -7.62 13.34
N PRO A 172 1.85 -8.50 12.97
CA PRO A 172 1.92 -9.01 11.60
C PRO A 172 0.73 -9.90 11.23
N THR A 173 0.08 -10.54 12.20
CA THR A 173 -1.12 -11.36 11.94
C THR A 173 -2.33 -10.51 11.58
N ILE A 174 -2.55 -9.39 12.27
CA ILE A 174 -3.74 -8.55 12.06
C ILE A 174 -3.58 -7.52 10.95
N ALA A 175 -2.41 -7.46 10.29
CA ALA A 175 -2.11 -6.47 9.25
C ALA A 175 -3.20 -6.38 8.15
N PRO A 176 -3.72 -7.49 7.59
CA PRO A 176 -4.77 -7.41 6.58
C PRO A 176 -6.06 -6.78 7.10
N LEU A 177 -6.43 -7.06 8.36
CA LEU A 177 -7.63 -6.50 9.00
C LEU A 177 -7.46 -5.01 9.27
N LEU A 178 -6.28 -4.59 9.74
CA LEU A 178 -5.96 -3.18 9.94
C LEU A 178 -6.05 -2.41 8.62
N PHE A 179 -5.47 -2.96 7.55
CA PHE A 179 -5.53 -2.35 6.22
C PHE A 179 -6.98 -2.24 5.73
N MET A 180 -7.76 -3.32 5.73
CA MET A 180 -9.14 -3.29 5.25
C MET A 180 -10.02 -2.34 6.05
N GLY A 181 -9.83 -2.30 7.38
CA GLY A 181 -10.55 -1.37 8.25
C GLY A 181 -10.23 0.09 7.94
N ALA A 182 -8.94 0.44 7.81
CA ALA A 182 -8.53 1.78 7.47
C ALA A 182 -8.97 2.18 6.05
N PHE A 183 -8.75 1.30 5.07
CA PHE A 183 -9.13 1.51 3.67
C PHE A 183 -10.64 1.75 3.52
N ALA A 184 -11.48 0.85 4.04
CA ALA A 184 -12.93 1.02 3.98
C ALA A 184 -13.40 2.25 4.78
N GLY A 185 -12.80 2.51 5.94
CA GLY A 185 -13.10 3.69 6.75
C GLY A 185 -12.81 5.00 6.01
N TRP A 186 -11.67 5.09 5.33
CA TRP A 186 -11.31 6.26 4.52
C TRP A 186 -12.23 6.40 3.30
N LEU A 187 -12.51 5.32 2.57
CA LEU A 187 -13.47 5.38 1.46
C LEU A 187 -14.83 5.89 1.92
N TYR A 188 -15.35 5.38 3.03
CA TYR A 188 -16.60 5.87 3.62
C TYR A 188 -16.49 7.36 3.94
N TRP A 189 -15.42 7.78 4.62
CA TRP A 189 -15.21 9.18 4.98
C TRP A 189 -15.20 10.07 3.73
N TYR A 190 -14.46 9.71 2.69
CA TYR A 190 -14.41 10.47 1.45
C TYR A 190 -15.79 10.62 0.79
N GLY A 191 -16.55 9.53 0.68
CA GLY A 191 -17.86 9.54 0.06
C GLY A 191 -18.96 10.24 0.89
N HIS A 192 -18.70 10.54 2.17
CA HIS A 192 -19.64 11.23 3.07
C HIS A 192 -19.20 12.64 3.48
N ASN A 193 -17.98 13.05 3.14
CA ASN A 193 -17.43 14.39 3.40
C ASN A 193 -17.25 15.17 2.09
N MET A 194 -18.23 15.03 1.20
CA MET A 194 -18.29 15.66 -0.12
C MET A 194 -18.44 17.18 0.00
N GLN A 195 -17.93 17.89 -1.00
CA GLN A 195 -17.70 19.33 -0.93
C GLN A 195 -18.49 20.09 -1.98
N GLU A 196 -18.84 21.33 -1.65
CA GLU A 196 -19.74 22.13 -2.49
C GLU A 196 -19.09 22.67 -3.77
N TRP A 197 -17.76 22.64 -3.88
CA TRP A 197 -17.06 23.07 -5.11
C TRP A 197 -17.18 22.09 -6.28
N GLY A 198 -17.61 20.85 -6.04
CA GLY A 198 -17.73 19.84 -7.09
C GLY A 198 -18.72 20.29 -8.18
N ALA A 199 -18.28 20.22 -9.45
CA ALA A 199 -19.11 20.51 -10.62
C ALA A 199 -20.29 19.54 -10.73
N PHE A 200 -20.09 18.27 -10.36
CA PHE A 200 -21.13 17.24 -10.32
C PHE A 200 -21.58 17.01 -8.88
N LYS A 201 -22.85 17.29 -8.59
CA LYS A 201 -23.45 17.05 -7.29
C LYS A 201 -23.83 15.58 -7.15
N ILE A 202 -22.98 14.82 -6.46
CA ILE A 202 -23.22 13.42 -6.13
C ILE A 202 -23.71 13.35 -4.68
N LYS A 203 -24.79 12.59 -4.45
CA LYS A 203 -25.26 12.33 -3.08
C LYS A 203 -24.19 11.52 -2.32
N PRO A 204 -24.08 11.68 -0.99
CA PRO A 204 -23.18 10.84 -0.20
C PRO A 204 -23.33 9.36 -0.54
N PHE A 205 -22.21 8.68 -0.70
CA PHE A 205 -22.16 7.30 -1.16
C PHE A 205 -20.98 6.56 -0.54
N MET A 206 -20.98 5.23 -0.65
CA MET A 206 -19.84 4.40 -0.30
C MET A 206 -19.06 4.09 -1.58
N PRO A 207 -17.81 4.58 -1.75
CA PRO A 207 -16.95 4.11 -2.82
C PRO A 207 -16.74 2.59 -2.73
N THR A 208 -16.63 1.93 -3.88
CA THR A 208 -16.52 0.48 -3.94
C THR A 208 -15.28 -0.03 -3.20
N VAL A 209 -15.50 -0.78 -2.12
CA VAL A 209 -14.41 -1.39 -1.35
C VAL A 209 -13.83 -2.61 -2.08
N LEU A 210 -14.68 -3.42 -2.71
CA LEU A 210 -14.29 -4.63 -3.41
C LEU A 210 -15.27 -4.91 -4.56
N GLY A 211 -14.72 -5.30 -5.71
CA GLY A 211 -15.48 -5.62 -6.92
C GLY A 211 -15.66 -4.42 -7.83
N ASP A 212 -16.60 -4.58 -8.77
CA ASP A 212 -17.01 -3.51 -9.68
C ASP A 212 -18.19 -2.74 -9.08
N GLY A 213 -18.18 -1.42 -9.23
CA GLY A 213 -19.32 -0.60 -8.85
C GLY A 213 -19.54 0.56 -9.80
N LYS A 214 -20.54 1.37 -9.47
CA LYS A 214 -20.86 2.58 -10.21
C LYS A 214 -21.10 3.74 -9.27
N VAL A 215 -20.53 4.88 -9.62
CA VAL A 215 -20.71 6.15 -8.93
C VAL A 215 -21.07 7.18 -9.99
N ALA A 216 -22.33 7.60 -10.03
CA ALA A 216 -22.86 8.42 -11.12
C ALA A 216 -22.56 7.80 -12.50
N GLN A 217 -21.78 8.48 -13.35
CA GLN A 217 -21.38 8.01 -14.67
C GLN A 217 -20.02 7.28 -14.68
N PHE A 218 -19.39 7.14 -13.51
CA PHE A 218 -18.10 6.47 -13.37
C PHE A 218 -18.30 5.00 -13.03
N THR A 219 -17.54 4.13 -13.71
CA THR A 219 -17.41 2.73 -13.31
C THR A 219 -16.17 2.62 -12.43
N THR A 220 -16.29 1.94 -11.29
CA THR A 220 -15.19 1.73 -10.36
C THR A 220 -14.80 0.26 -10.37
N HIS A 221 -13.49 -0.01 -10.34
CA HIS A 221 -12.93 -1.34 -10.18
C HIS A 221 -12.06 -1.32 -8.93
N SER A 222 -12.30 -2.22 -7.97
CA SER A 222 -11.57 -2.23 -6.69
C SER A 222 -11.19 -3.65 -6.30
N TYR A 223 -9.91 -3.97 -6.31
CA TYR A 223 -9.43 -5.34 -6.16
C TYR A 223 -8.13 -5.44 -5.36
N PRO A 224 -7.91 -6.57 -4.64
CA PRO A 224 -6.64 -6.82 -3.98
C PRO A 224 -5.51 -6.93 -4.99
N SER A 225 -4.41 -6.23 -4.70
CA SER A 225 -3.17 -6.35 -5.46
C SER A 225 -2.19 -7.30 -4.75
N ILE A 226 -1.01 -7.50 -5.32
CA ILE A 226 -0.03 -8.48 -4.84
C ILE A 226 0.35 -8.28 -3.37
N GLY A 227 0.44 -7.04 -2.91
CA GLY A 227 0.76 -6.71 -1.53
C GLY A 227 -0.29 -7.24 -0.55
N PHE A 228 -1.58 -7.19 -0.87
CA PHE A 228 -2.61 -7.73 0.00
C PHE A 228 -2.51 -9.25 0.13
N TRP A 229 -2.24 -9.97 -0.97
CA TRP A 229 -2.03 -11.41 -0.94
C TRP A 229 -0.78 -11.80 -0.14
N VAL A 230 0.30 -11.03 -0.23
CA VAL A 230 1.49 -11.20 0.61
C VAL A 230 1.14 -10.98 2.09
N MET A 231 0.35 -9.95 2.43
CA MET A 231 -0.10 -9.71 3.80
C MET A 231 -0.96 -10.87 4.34
N MET A 232 -1.84 -11.44 3.51
CA MET A 232 -2.63 -12.62 3.87
C MET A 232 -1.76 -13.85 4.10
N ALA A 233 -0.78 -14.11 3.22
CA ALA A 233 0.16 -15.21 3.37
C ALA A 233 1.02 -15.06 4.64
N MET A 234 1.51 -13.85 4.92
CA MET A 234 2.23 -13.53 6.16
C MET A 234 1.37 -13.79 7.40
N SER A 235 0.11 -13.34 7.39
CA SER A 235 -0.83 -13.57 8.49
C SER A 235 -1.03 -15.06 8.76
N ALA A 236 -1.26 -15.85 7.71
CA ALA A 236 -1.39 -17.31 7.81
C ALA A 236 -0.11 -17.96 8.37
N LEU A 237 1.07 -17.57 7.89
CA LEU A 237 2.36 -18.07 8.39
C LEU A 237 2.58 -17.71 9.87
N CYS A 238 2.19 -16.51 10.29
CA CYS A 238 2.28 -16.07 11.68
C CYS A 238 1.39 -16.93 12.59
N ILE A 239 0.15 -17.21 12.16
CA ILE A 239 -0.78 -18.09 12.87
C ILE A 239 -0.21 -19.51 12.99
N LEU A 240 0.31 -20.06 11.89
CA LEU A 240 0.94 -21.39 11.87
C LEU A 240 2.17 -21.44 12.78
N ALA A 241 2.97 -20.37 12.83
CA ALA A 241 4.12 -20.25 13.72
C ALA A 241 3.69 -20.30 15.19
N VAL A 242 2.65 -19.58 15.57
CA VAL A 242 2.10 -19.58 16.93
C VAL A 242 1.61 -20.98 17.32
N PHE A 243 0.80 -21.63 16.48
CA PHE A 243 0.30 -22.98 16.79
C PHE A 243 1.42 -24.01 16.86
N SER A 244 2.38 -23.95 15.92
CA SER A 244 3.53 -24.84 15.94
C SER A 244 4.37 -24.65 17.19
N LYS A 245 4.63 -23.41 17.62
CA LYS A 245 5.44 -23.14 18.81
C LYS A 245 4.74 -23.60 20.09
N LYS A 246 3.43 -23.37 20.20
CA LYS A 246 2.64 -23.87 21.33
C LYS A 246 2.68 -25.38 21.45
N LYS A 247 2.61 -26.11 20.33
CA LYS A 247 2.73 -27.56 20.33
C LYS A 247 4.13 -28.01 20.81
N GLU A 248 5.18 -27.45 20.24
CA GLU A 248 6.57 -27.77 20.63
C GLU A 248 6.85 -27.52 22.12
N LEU A 249 6.38 -26.40 22.67
CA LEU A 249 6.56 -26.08 24.10
C LEU A 249 5.70 -26.95 25.03
N LYS A 250 4.64 -27.56 24.51
CA LYS A 250 3.83 -28.53 25.25
C LYS A 250 4.49 -29.91 25.24
N ASP A 251 5.01 -30.33 24.08
CA ASP A 251 5.67 -31.63 23.91
C ASP A 251 7.04 -31.69 24.63
N ALA A 252 7.64 -30.52 24.93
CA ALA A 252 8.89 -30.41 25.69
C ALA A 252 8.72 -30.35 27.23
N LYS A 253 7.48 -30.37 27.73
CA LYS A 253 7.14 -30.42 29.17
C LYS A 253 6.73 -31.82 29.57
#